data_AF-A0A7W2TWS6-F1
#
_entry.id   AF-A0A7W2TWS6-F1
#
_cell.length_a   1.000
_cell.length_b   1.000
_cell.length_c   1.000
_cell.angle_alpha   90.00
_cell.angle_beta   90.00
_cell.angle_gamma   90.00
#
_symmetry.space_group_name_H-M   'P 1'
#
loop_
_entity.id
_entity.type
_entity.pdbx_description
1 polymer ?
#
loop_
_entity_poly.entity_id
_entity_poly.type
_entity_poly.pdbx_seq_one_letter_code
_entity_poly.pdbx_strand_id
1 'polypeptide(L)'
;MQLLIGVILGGFVSWLISRWYYKASGENLRRELAKQTRELNSPATLTTFEQKLSSSNWSKEYIGQVECWICESDQSYQLKIGGDDRPFKEPWTSFFPDPFTTMFHIHLQVNGVTIKSMPFISADRGRYTLPLPEQRVSGNDRFFTWSPDGIDYKIAEVIGSFYRESSLKGVARLLDIDIANVRHRN
;
A
#
# COMPACT_ATOMS: atom_id res chain seq x y z
N MET A 1 62.46 -11.23 -13.49
CA MET A 1 61.43 -10.58 -14.35
C MET A 1 60.22 -11.48 -14.67
N GLN A 2 60.34 -12.81 -14.70
CA GLN A 2 59.21 -13.70 -15.07
C GLN A 2 58.10 -13.84 -14.00
N LEU A 3 58.40 -13.68 -12.70
CA LEU A 3 57.41 -13.78 -11.61
C LEU A 3 56.39 -12.63 -11.58
N LEU A 4 56.77 -11.42 -12.01
CA LEU A 4 55.89 -10.25 -12.04
C LEU A 4 54.79 -10.36 -13.10
N ILE A 5 55.09 -11.01 -14.24
CA ILE A 5 54.14 -11.19 -15.34
C ILE A 5 53.01 -12.16 -14.93
N GLY A 6 53.34 -13.22 -14.18
CA GLY A 6 52.35 -14.19 -13.70
C GLY A 6 51.34 -13.62 -12.71
N VAL A 7 51.77 -12.71 -11.82
CA VAL A 7 50.88 -12.05 -10.84
C VAL A 7 49.93 -11.07 -11.54
N ILE A 8 50.42 -10.32 -12.53
CA ILE A 8 49.59 -9.37 -13.29
C ILE A 8 48.56 -10.12 -14.16
N LEU A 9 48.95 -11.22 -14.82
CA LEU A 9 48.00 -12.04 -15.59
C LEU A 9 46.96 -12.72 -14.69
N GLY A 10 47.38 -13.26 -13.54
CA GLY A 10 46.47 -13.88 -12.58
C GLY A 10 45.44 -12.89 -12.03
N GLY A 11 45.88 -11.68 -11.69
CA GLY A 11 45.00 -10.60 -11.24
C GLY A 11 44.00 -10.17 -12.32
N PHE A 12 44.44 -10.09 -13.59
CA PHE A 12 43.57 -9.69 -14.69
C PHE A 12 42.52 -10.75 -15.04
N VAL A 13 42.89 -12.03 -15.04
CA VAL A 13 41.97 -13.15 -15.30
C VAL A 13 40.96 -13.31 -14.15
N SER A 14 41.42 -13.21 -12.90
CA SER A 14 40.54 -13.24 -11.72
C SER A 14 39.53 -12.09 -11.74
N TRP A 15 39.97 -10.87 -12.10
CA TRP A 15 39.10 -9.71 -12.25
C TRP A 15 38.07 -9.88 -13.38
N LEU A 16 38.47 -10.42 -14.52
CA LEU A 16 37.56 -10.71 -15.65
C LEU A 16 36.48 -11.72 -15.28
N ILE A 17 36.87 -12.83 -14.64
CA ILE A 17 35.94 -13.87 -14.19
C ILE A 17 34.97 -13.29 -13.15
N SER A 18 35.49 -12.57 -12.14
CA SER A 18 34.66 -11.95 -11.11
C SER A 18 33.68 -10.93 -11.71
N ARG A 19 34.13 -10.10 -12.66
CA ARG A 19 33.28 -9.11 -13.34
C ARG A 19 32.20 -9.78 -14.19
N TRP A 20 32.53 -10.87 -14.87
CA TRP A 20 31.58 -11.61 -15.69
C TRP A 20 30.52 -12.31 -14.84
N TYR A 21 30.93 -12.97 -13.75
CA TYR A 21 30.01 -13.56 -12.76
C TYR A 21 29.12 -12.52 -12.09
N TYR A 22 29.67 -11.37 -11.69
CA TYR A 22 28.87 -10.28 -11.12
C TYR A 22 27.79 -9.78 -12.09
N LYS A 23 28.15 -9.63 -13.37
CA LYS A 23 27.20 -9.18 -14.39
C LYS A 23 26.12 -10.22 -14.68
N ALA A 24 26.51 -11.49 -14.86
CA ALA A 24 25.58 -12.59 -15.12
C ALA A 24 24.66 -12.88 -13.92
N SER A 25 25.20 -12.84 -12.70
CA SER A 25 24.42 -13.00 -11.46
C SER A 25 23.45 -11.83 -11.26
N GLY A 26 23.89 -10.59 -11.51
CA GLY A 26 23.02 -9.42 -11.44
C GLY A 26 21.87 -9.45 -12.45
N GLU A 27 22.12 -9.89 -13.68
CA GLU A 27 21.06 -10.03 -14.70
C GLU A 27 20.06 -11.15 -14.36
N ASN A 28 20.53 -12.31 -13.91
CA ASN A 28 19.65 -13.40 -13.47
C ASN A 28 18.82 -13.03 -12.24
N LEU A 29 19.42 -12.37 -11.25
CA LEU A 29 18.71 -11.88 -10.07
C LEU A 29 17.63 -10.86 -10.47
N ARG A 30 17.93 -9.93 -11.37
CA ARG A 30 16.95 -8.95 -11.88
C ARG A 30 15.80 -9.61 -12.63
N ARG A 31 16.07 -10.65 -13.43
CA ARG A 31 15.03 -11.42 -14.13
C ARG A 31 14.13 -12.15 -13.15
N GLU A 32 14.71 -12.79 -12.14
CA GLU A 32 13.94 -13.52 -11.12
C GLU A 32 13.09 -12.55 -10.29
N LEU A 33 13.67 -11.42 -9.85
CA LEU A 33 12.92 -10.36 -9.16
C LEU A 33 11.79 -9.79 -10.03
N ALA A 34 12.03 -9.57 -11.31
CA ALA A 34 11.00 -9.08 -12.23
C ALA A 34 9.88 -10.10 -12.43
N LYS A 35 10.22 -11.40 -12.51
CA LYS A 35 9.25 -12.49 -12.59
C LYS A 35 8.40 -12.59 -11.32
N GLN A 36 9.04 -12.58 -10.14
CA GLN A 36 8.36 -12.58 -8.85
C GLN A 36 7.47 -11.35 -8.68
N THR A 37 7.95 -10.16 -9.04
CA THR A 37 7.15 -8.93 -9.00
C THR A 37 5.93 -9.03 -9.91
N ARG A 38 6.06 -9.64 -11.09
CA ARG A 38 4.94 -9.86 -12.01
C ARG A 38 3.91 -10.87 -11.47
N GLU A 39 4.38 -11.94 -10.84
CA GLU A 39 3.52 -12.93 -10.20
C GLU A 39 2.78 -12.35 -8.99
N LEU A 40 3.46 -11.55 -8.16
CA LEU A 40 2.87 -10.88 -7.00
C LEU A 40 1.90 -9.75 -7.39
N ASN A 41 2.15 -9.08 -8.52
CA ASN A 41 1.21 -8.12 -9.10
C ASN A 41 0.10 -8.78 -9.93
N SER A 42 -0.06 -10.10 -9.84
CA SER A 42 -1.14 -10.79 -10.54
C SER A 42 -2.51 -10.43 -9.93
N PRO A 43 -3.59 -10.41 -10.73
CA PRO A 43 -4.94 -10.22 -10.23
C PRO A 43 -5.33 -11.23 -9.15
N ALA A 44 -4.82 -12.48 -9.26
CA ALA A 44 -5.08 -13.53 -8.28
C ALA A 44 -4.55 -13.15 -6.89
N THR A 45 -3.32 -12.63 -6.80
CA THR A 45 -2.73 -12.19 -5.54
C THR A 45 -3.54 -11.05 -4.91
N LEU A 46 -3.99 -10.10 -5.72
CA LEU A 46 -4.83 -9.00 -5.23
C LEU A 46 -6.18 -9.51 -4.71
N THR A 47 -6.84 -10.41 -5.44
CA THR A 47 -8.09 -11.04 -5.00
C THR A 47 -7.93 -11.80 -3.69
N THR A 48 -6.84 -12.55 -3.53
CA THR A 48 -6.53 -13.24 -2.27
C THR A 48 -6.28 -12.24 -1.14
N PHE A 49 -5.58 -11.13 -1.41
CA PHE A 49 -5.38 -10.05 -0.44
C PHE A 49 -6.72 -9.46 0.01
N GLU A 50 -7.60 -9.12 -0.94
CA GLU A 50 -8.94 -8.61 -0.65
C GLU A 50 -9.77 -9.59 0.18
N GLN A 51 -9.69 -10.89 -0.11
CA GLN A 51 -10.36 -11.91 0.68
C GLN A 51 -9.82 -11.93 2.12
N LYS A 52 -8.50 -11.82 2.31
CA LYS A 52 -7.86 -11.77 3.64
C LYS A 52 -8.26 -10.53 4.44
N LEU A 53 -8.38 -9.37 3.79
CA LEU A 53 -8.86 -8.14 4.43
C LEU A 53 -10.25 -8.32 5.05
N SER A 54 -11.13 -9.09 4.40
CA SER A 54 -12.50 -9.30 4.88
C SER A 54 -12.70 -10.50 5.80
N SER A 55 -11.78 -11.47 5.80
CA SER A 55 -12.01 -12.77 6.47
C SER A 55 -11.02 -13.08 7.59
N SER A 56 -9.93 -12.33 7.71
CA SER A 56 -8.86 -12.60 8.67
C SER A 56 -8.75 -11.49 9.70
N ASN A 57 -8.19 -11.82 10.85
CA ASN A 57 -7.77 -10.84 11.84
C ASN A 57 -6.42 -10.24 11.46
N TRP A 58 -6.19 -9.00 11.89
CA TRP A 58 -4.98 -8.26 11.64
C TRP A 58 -4.48 -7.64 12.93
N SER A 59 -3.19 -7.81 13.21
CA SER A 59 -2.53 -7.23 14.36
C SER A 59 -1.70 -6.02 13.94
N LYS A 60 -1.75 -4.95 14.74
CA LYS A 60 -0.88 -3.79 14.57
C LYS A 60 0.48 -4.06 15.22
N GLU A 61 1.54 -3.87 14.46
CA GLU A 61 2.92 -4.01 14.88
C GLU A 61 3.78 -2.83 14.42
N TYR A 62 4.91 -2.63 15.10
CA TYR A 62 5.92 -1.64 14.71
C TYR A 62 7.19 -2.35 14.28
N ILE A 63 7.50 -2.28 12.99
CA ILE A 63 8.74 -2.82 12.43
C ILE A 63 9.71 -1.66 12.25
N GLY A 64 10.63 -1.50 13.19
CA GLY A 64 11.47 -0.31 13.30
C GLY A 64 10.66 0.89 13.76
N GLN A 65 10.53 1.92 12.92
CA GLN A 65 9.72 3.12 13.20
C GLN A 65 8.46 3.21 12.32
N VAL A 66 8.13 2.14 11.58
CA VAL A 66 6.99 2.12 10.68
C VAL A 66 5.89 1.25 11.26
N GLU A 67 4.68 1.80 11.28
CA GLU A 67 3.47 1.06 11.60
C GLU A 67 3.11 0.10 10.46
N CYS A 68 2.95 -1.18 10.81
CA CYS A 68 2.53 -2.24 9.93
C CYS A 68 1.36 -2.99 10.54
N TRP A 69 0.42 -3.44 9.72
CA TRP A 69 -0.62 -4.38 10.12
C TRP A 69 -0.36 -5.72 9.45
N ILE A 70 -0.33 -6.78 10.24
CA ILE A 70 0.05 -8.12 9.79
C ILE A 70 -1.17 -9.03 9.87
N CYS A 71 -1.44 -9.77 8.81
CA CYS A 71 -2.52 -10.76 8.80
C CYS A 71 -2.14 -11.93 9.71
N GLU A 72 -2.95 -12.20 10.74
CA GLU A 72 -2.67 -13.24 11.73
C GLU A 72 -2.68 -14.65 11.12
N SER A 73 -3.50 -14.88 10.09
CA SER A 73 -3.59 -16.17 9.42
C SER A 73 -2.45 -16.43 8.43
N ASP A 74 -1.77 -15.38 7.97
CA ASP A 74 -0.67 -15.46 7.01
C ASP A 74 0.19 -14.18 7.05
N GLN A 75 1.31 -14.26 7.75
CA GLN A 75 2.22 -13.12 7.99
C GLN A 75 2.89 -12.57 6.72
N SER A 76 2.78 -13.27 5.59
CA SER A 76 3.26 -12.75 4.32
C SER A 76 2.45 -11.54 3.84
N TYR A 77 1.19 -11.39 4.28
CA TYR A 77 0.29 -10.30 3.93
C TYR A 77 0.34 -9.18 4.97
N GLN A 78 0.72 -7.99 4.53
CA GLN A 78 0.93 -6.85 5.42
C GLN A 78 0.37 -5.55 4.80
N LEU A 79 -0.14 -4.66 5.65
CA LEU A 79 -0.44 -3.27 5.29
C LEU A 79 0.61 -2.38 5.95
N LYS A 80 1.36 -1.64 5.15
CA LYS A 80 2.42 -0.76 5.64
C LYS A 80 2.04 0.70 5.41
N ILE A 81 2.08 1.50 6.47
CA ILE A 81 1.84 2.95 6.35
C ILE A 81 3.08 3.60 5.75
N GLY A 82 2.89 4.33 4.66
CA GLY A 82 3.91 5.14 3.99
C GLY A 82 4.27 6.38 4.82
N GLY A 83 5.53 6.80 4.73
CA GLY A 83 6.02 8.01 5.39
C GLY A 83 5.98 9.26 4.51
N ASP A 84 5.36 9.18 3.35
CA ASP A 84 5.26 10.25 2.35
C ASP A 84 3.98 11.08 2.53
N ASP A 85 3.83 11.69 3.71
CA ASP A 85 2.67 12.53 3.99
C ASP A 85 2.77 13.90 3.32
N ARG A 86 1.63 14.40 2.85
CA ARG A 86 1.51 15.73 2.27
C ARG A 86 0.23 16.42 2.75
N PRO A 87 0.21 17.76 2.85
CA PRO A 87 -1.02 18.49 3.10
C PRO A 87 -2.10 18.12 2.07
N PHE A 88 -3.32 17.90 2.55
CA PHE A 88 -4.48 17.58 1.74
C PHE A 88 -5.64 18.49 2.11
N LYS A 89 -6.49 18.81 1.14
CA LYS A 89 -7.71 19.59 1.39
C LYS A 89 -8.72 19.35 0.28
N GLU A 90 -9.94 18.99 0.68
CA GLU A 90 -11.13 18.85 -0.18
C GLU A 90 -12.35 19.43 0.55
N PRO A 91 -13.46 19.75 -0.15
CA PRO A 91 -14.65 20.30 0.50
C PRO A 91 -15.13 19.48 1.71
N TRP A 92 -15.18 18.14 1.57
CA TRP A 92 -15.59 17.23 2.64
C TRP A 92 -14.64 17.21 3.85
N THR A 93 -13.38 17.63 3.70
CA THR A 93 -12.44 17.75 4.82
C THR A 93 -12.71 18.95 5.72
N SER A 94 -13.56 19.89 5.27
CA SER A 94 -13.89 21.10 6.04
C SER A 94 -14.82 20.82 7.23
N PHE A 95 -15.37 19.60 7.34
CA PHE A 95 -16.20 19.17 8.46
C PHE A 95 -15.39 18.90 9.74
N PHE A 96 -14.08 18.67 9.62
CA PHE A 96 -13.23 18.42 10.79
C PHE A 96 -12.93 19.70 11.55
N PRO A 97 -12.98 19.69 12.91
CA PRO A 97 -12.65 20.85 13.72
C PRO A 97 -11.22 21.36 13.50
N ASP A 98 -10.27 20.43 13.35
CA ASP A 98 -8.90 20.76 12.98
C ASP A 98 -8.77 20.78 11.44
N PRO A 99 -8.33 21.91 10.84
CA PRO A 99 -8.24 22.06 9.39
C PRO A 99 -7.00 21.37 8.78
N PHE A 100 -6.08 20.84 9.59
CA PHE A 100 -4.89 20.15 9.12
C PHE A 100 -5.24 18.70 8.80
N THR A 101 -5.45 18.43 7.51
CA THR A 101 -5.55 17.06 6.98
C THR A 101 -4.32 16.73 6.13
N THR A 102 -3.85 15.50 6.22
CA THR A 102 -2.73 15.00 5.42
C THR A 102 -3.16 13.79 4.61
N MET A 103 -2.65 13.69 3.39
CA MET A 103 -2.73 12.47 2.59
C MET A 103 -1.42 11.71 2.76
N PHE A 104 -1.53 10.41 2.96
CA PHE A 104 -0.43 9.46 3.00
C PHE A 104 -0.80 8.22 2.20
N HIS A 105 0.15 7.28 2.02
CA HIS A 105 -0.12 6.04 1.31
C HIS A 105 -0.16 4.84 2.25
N ILE A 106 -0.98 3.85 1.89
CA ILE A 106 -0.91 2.52 2.46
C ILE A 106 -0.44 1.57 1.39
N HIS A 107 0.60 0.82 1.71
CA HIS A 107 1.18 -0.18 0.84
C HIS A 107 0.68 -1.56 1.23
N LEU A 108 0.05 -2.24 0.28
CA LEU A 108 -0.29 -3.65 0.40
C LEU A 108 0.95 -4.44 0.04
N GLN A 109 1.45 -5.23 0.99
CA GLN A 109 2.68 -5.99 0.83
C GLN A 109 2.42 -7.49 0.92
N VAL A 110 3.02 -8.22 -0.01
CA VAL A 110 3.08 -9.69 0.01
C VAL A 110 4.54 -10.10 0.01
N ASN A 111 4.97 -10.83 1.03
CA ASN A 111 6.38 -11.21 1.23
C ASN A 111 7.33 -9.99 1.21
N GLY A 112 6.91 -8.87 1.80
CA GLY A 112 7.67 -7.61 1.84
C GLY A 112 7.71 -6.83 0.52
N VAL A 113 7.08 -7.32 -0.56
CA VAL A 113 6.97 -6.61 -1.84
C VAL A 113 5.65 -5.86 -1.88
N THR A 114 5.70 -4.55 -2.12
CA THR A 114 4.50 -3.73 -2.35
C THR A 114 3.85 -4.10 -3.67
N ILE A 115 2.65 -4.66 -3.62
CA ILE A 115 1.84 -5.02 -4.80
C ILE A 115 0.88 -3.90 -5.21
N LYS A 116 0.49 -3.04 -4.27
CA LYS A 116 -0.39 -1.89 -4.51
C LYS A 116 -0.14 -0.80 -3.47
N SER A 117 -0.26 0.45 -3.89
CA SER A 117 -0.18 1.63 -3.02
C SER A 117 -1.45 2.45 -3.21
N MET A 118 -2.09 2.88 -2.12
CA MET A 118 -3.35 3.61 -2.19
C MET A 118 -3.37 4.80 -1.23
N PRO A 119 -3.94 5.94 -1.66
CA PRO A 119 -3.97 7.15 -0.85
C PRO A 119 -5.02 7.04 0.25
N PHE A 120 -4.64 7.44 1.46
CA PHE A 120 -5.49 7.57 2.62
C PHE A 120 -5.31 8.95 3.24
N ILE A 121 -6.34 9.39 3.96
CA ILE A 121 -6.41 10.71 4.58
C ILE A 121 -6.35 10.54 6.09
N SER A 122 -5.39 11.20 6.70
CA SER A 122 -5.36 11.46 8.14
C SER A 122 -6.03 12.81 8.39
N ALA A 123 -7.10 12.80 9.18
CA ALA A 123 -7.84 14.01 9.52
C ALA A 123 -7.98 14.17 11.04
N ASP A 124 -8.21 15.41 11.45
CA ASP A 124 -8.41 15.80 12.85
C ASP A 124 -7.24 15.37 13.77
N ARG A 125 -5.99 15.56 13.28
CA ARG A 125 -4.73 15.10 13.90
C ARG A 125 -4.60 13.58 14.05
N GLY A 126 -5.02 12.82 13.04
CA GLY A 126 -4.92 11.35 13.03
C GLY A 126 -6.00 10.63 13.83
N ARG A 127 -7.03 11.36 14.27
CA ARG A 127 -8.24 10.76 14.87
C ARG A 127 -9.09 10.02 13.84
N TYR A 128 -8.98 10.43 12.57
CA TYR A 128 -9.63 9.78 11.45
C TYR A 128 -8.60 9.29 10.44
N THR A 129 -8.65 8.00 10.10
CA THR A 129 -7.89 7.41 9.00
C THR A 129 -8.89 6.91 7.96
N LEU A 130 -8.99 7.62 6.84
CA LEU A 130 -10.08 7.47 5.88
C LEU A 130 -9.55 7.13 4.48
N PRO A 131 -10.23 6.26 3.72
CA PRO A 131 -9.91 6.08 2.31
C PRO A 131 -10.29 7.35 1.54
N LEU A 132 -9.53 7.67 0.49
CA LEU A 132 -9.89 8.78 -0.40
C LEU A 132 -11.18 8.43 -1.17
N PRO A 133 -12.29 9.18 -1.00
CA PRO A 133 -13.53 8.89 -1.71
C PRO A 133 -13.40 9.10 -3.21
N GLU A 134 -14.17 8.32 -3.99
CA GLU A 134 -14.37 8.59 -5.40
C GLU A 134 -15.20 9.86 -5.57
N GLN A 135 -14.75 10.78 -6.42
CA GLN A 135 -15.54 11.94 -6.80
C GLN A 135 -16.42 11.60 -8.01
N ARG A 136 -17.73 11.83 -7.87
CA ARG A 136 -18.69 11.75 -8.97
C ARG A 136 -19.25 13.14 -9.26
N VAL A 137 -19.48 13.41 -10.54
CA VAL A 137 -20.08 14.67 -11.00
C VAL A 137 -21.41 14.33 -11.65
N SER A 138 -22.50 14.95 -11.17
CA SER A 138 -23.82 14.83 -11.77
C SER A 138 -24.38 16.23 -11.99
N GLY A 139 -24.43 16.67 -13.24
CA GLY A 139 -24.72 18.06 -13.56
C GLY A 139 -23.64 19.01 -13.04
N ASN A 140 -24.03 19.98 -12.21
CA ASN A 140 -23.13 20.94 -11.57
C ASN A 140 -22.67 20.50 -10.17
N ASP A 141 -23.24 19.43 -9.64
CA ASP A 141 -22.98 18.99 -8.27
C ASP A 141 -21.88 17.93 -8.23
N ARG A 142 -21.04 18.02 -7.20
CA ARG A 142 -19.98 17.04 -6.91
C ARG A 142 -20.39 16.23 -5.70
N PHE A 143 -20.35 14.92 -5.84
CA PHE A 143 -20.66 13.96 -4.78
C PHE A 143 -19.43 13.10 -4.52
N PHE A 144 -19.23 12.72 -3.26
CA PHE A 144 -18.16 11.84 -2.84
C PHE A 144 -18.75 10.49 -2.47
N THR A 145 -18.13 9.41 -2.91
CA THR A 145 -18.64 8.06 -2.66
C THR A 145 -17.56 7.11 -2.20
N TRP A 146 -17.88 6.24 -1.25
CA TRP A 146 -17.10 5.05 -0.94
C TRP A 146 -17.83 3.78 -1.39
N SER A 147 -17.10 2.79 -1.89
CA SER A 147 -17.64 1.49 -2.27
C SER A 147 -17.37 0.47 -1.17
N PRO A 148 -18.38 -0.17 -0.54
CA PRO A 148 -18.17 -1.21 0.47
C PRO A 148 -17.35 -2.41 -0.02
N ASP A 149 -17.46 -2.72 -1.31
CA ASP A 149 -16.70 -3.80 -1.94
C ASP A 149 -15.29 -3.38 -2.32
N GLY A 150 -15.00 -2.07 -2.28
CA GLY A 150 -13.70 -1.49 -2.57
C GLY A 150 -12.63 -1.96 -1.59
N ILE A 151 -11.45 -2.24 -2.11
CA ILE A 151 -10.30 -2.66 -1.31
C ILE A 151 -9.85 -1.59 -0.30
N ASP A 152 -9.98 -0.32 -0.66
CA ASP A 152 -9.76 0.85 0.19
C ASP A 152 -10.75 0.90 1.37
N TYR A 153 -12.03 0.62 1.12
CA TYR A 153 -13.02 0.47 2.18
C TYR A 153 -12.65 -0.67 3.12
N LYS A 154 -12.33 -1.84 2.58
CA LYS A 154 -11.93 -3.02 3.39
C LYS A 154 -10.69 -2.75 4.23
N ILE A 155 -9.70 -2.01 3.70
CA ILE A 155 -8.52 -1.61 4.47
C ILE A 155 -8.90 -0.65 5.59
N ALA A 156 -9.79 0.31 5.33
CA ALA A 156 -10.27 1.22 6.37
C ALA A 156 -10.97 0.46 7.50
N GLU A 157 -11.69 -0.63 7.23
CA GLU A 157 -12.26 -1.46 8.30
C GLU A 157 -11.19 -2.22 9.11
N VAL A 158 -10.02 -2.49 8.53
CA VAL A 158 -8.90 -3.14 9.24
C VAL A 158 -8.10 -2.15 10.08
N ILE A 159 -7.72 -1.01 9.50
CA ILE A 159 -6.75 -0.08 10.11
C ILE A 159 -7.35 1.26 10.55
N GLY A 160 -8.60 1.51 10.18
CA GLY A 160 -9.23 2.81 10.30
C GLY A 160 -9.40 3.20 11.76
N SER A 161 -9.01 4.42 12.07
CA SER A 161 -9.47 5.10 13.27
C SER A 161 -10.65 5.97 12.88
N PHE A 162 -11.78 5.83 13.59
CA PHE A 162 -13.01 6.57 13.31
C PHE A 162 -13.46 7.44 14.49
N TYR A 163 -12.57 7.61 15.48
CA TYR A 163 -12.77 8.36 16.72
C TYR A 163 -14.09 8.08 17.46
N ARG A 164 -15.17 8.79 17.12
CA ARG A 164 -16.51 8.68 17.73
C ARG A 164 -17.42 7.69 17.02
N GLU A 165 -17.13 7.41 15.76
CA GLU A 165 -17.91 6.47 14.96
C GLU A 165 -17.32 5.08 15.12
N SER A 166 -18.17 4.06 15.08
CA SER A 166 -17.75 2.66 15.18
C SER A 166 -17.39 2.03 13.84
N SER A 167 -17.61 2.73 12.73
CA SER A 167 -17.42 2.22 11.37
C SER A 167 -17.27 3.34 10.35
N LEU A 168 -16.74 3.01 9.18
CA LEU A 168 -16.63 3.96 8.07
C LEU A 168 -18.00 4.45 7.60
N LYS A 169 -19.07 3.64 7.71
CA LYS A 169 -20.46 4.07 7.45
C LYS A 169 -20.93 5.16 8.40
N GLY A 170 -20.48 5.12 9.65
CA GLY A 170 -20.76 6.18 10.63
C GLY A 170 -20.14 7.50 10.17
N VAL A 171 -18.87 7.45 9.80
CA VAL A 171 -18.13 8.61 9.30
C VAL A 171 -18.72 9.14 7.99
N ALA A 172 -19.15 8.25 7.09
CA ALA A 172 -19.79 8.63 5.83
C ALA A 172 -21.01 9.54 6.05
N ARG A 173 -21.86 9.20 7.02
CA ARG A 173 -23.03 10.03 7.39
C ARG A 173 -22.63 11.39 7.97
N LEU A 174 -21.53 11.45 8.72
CA LEU A 174 -21.02 12.69 9.29
C LEU A 174 -20.49 13.65 8.22
N LEU A 175 -19.84 13.11 7.19
CA LEU A 175 -19.14 13.87 6.15
C LEU A 175 -19.98 14.11 4.89
N ASP A 176 -21.25 13.66 4.89
CA ASP A 176 -22.12 13.68 3.70
C ASP A 176 -21.47 12.97 2.49
N ILE A 177 -20.83 11.81 2.76
CA ILE A 177 -20.25 10.93 1.76
C ILE A 177 -21.19 9.75 1.55
N ASP A 178 -21.55 9.48 0.31
CA ASP A 178 -22.44 8.37 -0.02
C ASP A 178 -21.71 7.03 0.05
N ILE A 179 -22.41 6.03 0.57
CA ILE A 179 -21.99 4.63 0.41
C ILE A 179 -22.63 4.10 -0.87
N ALA A 180 -21.81 3.84 -1.89
CA ALA A 180 -22.28 3.33 -3.16
C ALA A 180 -23.00 1.99 -2.95
N ASN A 181 -24.31 1.96 -3.21
CA ASN A 181 -25.05 0.70 -3.27
C ASN A 181 -24.58 -0.07 -4.50
N VAL A 182 -24.04 -1.26 -4.25
CA VAL A 182 -23.59 -2.18 -5.29
C VAL A 182 -24.83 -2.70 -6.02
N ARG A 183 -25.26 -1.99 -7.05
CA ARG A 183 -26.09 -2.60 -8.09
C ARG A 183 -25.12 -3.36 -8.98
N HIS A 184 -25.06 -4.67 -8.81
CA HIS A 184 -24.53 -5.58 -9.82
C HIS A 184 -25.15 -5.18 -11.16
N ARG A 185 -24.34 -4.65 -12.08
CA ARG A 185 -24.72 -4.64 -13.49
C ARG A 185 -24.67 -6.11 -13.94
N ASN A 186 -25.86 -6.68 -14.14
CA ASN A 186 -26.06 -7.92 -14.87
C ASN A 186 -25.48 -7.79 -16.29
#